data_AF-A0A0B6ZBP9-F1
#
_entry.id   AF-A0A0B6ZBP9-F1
#
_cell.length_a   1.000
_cell.length_b   1.000
_cell.length_c   1.000
_cell.angle_alpha   90.00
_cell.angle_beta   90.00
_cell.angle_gamma   90.00
#
_symmetry.space_group_name_H-M   'P 1'
#
loop_
_entity.id
_entity.type
_entity.pdbx_description
1 polymer ?
#
loop_
_entity_poly.entity_id
_entity_poly.type
_entity_poly.pdbx_seq_one_letter_code
_entity_poly.pdbx_strand_id
1 'polypeptide(L)'
;FNILNFYRDSRKDMYIRYISRLYELHYSASNFVEAGLTLRLYAQLLSWSNAMHQAEMSYPMQTETERKEELLIRIMDCFDK
;
A
#
# COMPACT_ATOMS: atom_id res chain seq x y z
N PHE A 1 -21.52 -7.56 2.07
CA PHE A 1 -20.86 -6.88 0.94
C PHE A 1 -19.83 -5.91 1.49
N ASN A 2 -18.56 -6.32 1.51
CA ASN A 2 -17.49 -5.51 2.09
C ASN A 2 -17.02 -4.51 1.03
N ILE A 3 -17.12 -3.22 1.33
CA ILE A 3 -16.78 -2.10 0.43
C ILE A 3 -15.35 -2.26 -0.14
N LEU A 4 -14.46 -2.89 0.65
CA LEU A 4 -13.10 -3.27 0.26
C LEU A 4 -13.04 -4.15 -1.00
N ASN A 5 -13.93 -5.13 -1.13
CA ASN A 5 -13.94 -6.03 -2.28
C ASN A 5 -14.54 -5.36 -3.52
N PHE A 6 -15.48 -4.43 -3.33
CA PHE A 6 -16.05 -3.67 -4.45
C PHE A 6 -15.00 -2.76 -5.11
N TYR A 7 -14.16 -2.09 -4.32
CA TYR A 7 -13.13 -1.19 -4.84
C TYR A 7 -11.92 -1.91 -5.45
N ARG A 8 -11.58 -3.12 -4.99
CA ARG A 8 -10.50 -3.95 -5.54
C ARG A 8 -10.65 -4.15 -7.05
N ASP A 9 -11.87 -4.36 -7.53
CA ASP A 9 -12.12 -4.76 -8.92
C ASP A 9 -12.56 -3.59 -9.81
N SER A 10 -13.11 -2.51 -9.26
CA SER A 10 -13.71 -1.43 -10.05
C SER A 10 -13.01 -0.07 -9.98
N ARG A 11 -12.23 0.24 -8.92
CA ARG A 11 -11.54 1.54 -8.75
C ARG A 11 -10.25 1.43 -7.92
N LYS A 12 -9.21 0.82 -8.48
CA LYS A 12 -7.92 0.60 -7.81
C LYS A 12 -7.30 1.88 -7.23
N ASP A 13 -7.34 3.00 -7.94
CA ASP A 13 -6.77 4.27 -7.45
C ASP A 13 -7.45 4.79 -6.17
N MET A 14 -8.77 4.60 -6.04
CA MET A 14 -9.50 4.97 -4.82
C MET A 14 -9.17 4.02 -3.68
N TYR A 15 -8.99 2.74 -3.99
CA TYR A 15 -8.60 1.74 -3.00
C TYR A 15 -7.22 2.03 -2.43
N ILE A 16 -6.25 2.41 -3.28
CA ILE A 16 -4.89 2.73 -2.85
C ILE A 16 -4.87 4.00 -2.00
N ARG A 17 -5.58 5.06 -2.40
CA ARG A 17 -5.74 6.28 -1.57
C ARG A 17 -6.33 5.97 -0.20
N TYR A 18 -7.31 5.07 -0.13
CA TYR A 18 -7.89 4.63 1.13
C TYR A 18 -6.86 3.88 2.00
N ILE A 19 -6.12 2.93 1.42
CA ILE A 19 -5.06 2.20 2.14
C ILE A 19 -4.03 3.18 2.72
N SER A 20 -3.57 4.17 1.94
CA SER A 20 -2.61 5.15 2.43
C SER A 20 -3.18 6.01 3.55
N ARG A 21 -4.45 6.44 3.46
CA ARG A 21 -5.08 7.20 4.55
C ARG A 21 -5.23 6.35 5.82
N LEU A 22 -5.57 5.07 5.68
CA LEU A 22 -5.69 4.14 6.80
C LEU A 22 -4.33 3.86 7.44
N TYR A 23 -3.27 3.70 6.64
CA TYR A 23 -1.90 3.57 7.12
C TYR A 23 -1.49 4.76 8.00
N GLU A 24 -1.66 5.99 7.50
CA GLU A 24 -1.32 7.20 8.27
C GLU A 24 -2.10 7.28 9.59
N LEU A 25 -3.37 6.85 9.59
CA LEU A 25 -4.18 6.80 10.80
C LEU A 25 -3.59 5.81 11.82
N HIS A 26 -3.28 4.57 11.41
CA HIS A 26 -2.66 3.58 12.31
C HIS A 26 -1.29 4.03 12.81
N TYR A 27 -0.47 4.58 11.91
CA TYR A 27 0.87 5.05 12.22
C TYR A 27 0.84 6.23 13.22
N SER A 28 -0.06 7.19 13.04
CA SER A 28 -0.23 8.33 13.96
C SER A 28 -0.74 7.91 15.35
N ALA A 29 -1.44 6.79 15.44
CA ALA A 29 -1.93 6.21 16.68
C ALA A 29 -0.93 5.25 17.36
N SER A 30 0.30 5.14 16.83
CA SER A 30 1.32 4.17 17.27
C SER A 30 0.87 2.70 17.17
N ASN A 31 -0.09 2.41 16.30
CA ASN A 31 -0.55 1.05 15.99
C ASN A 31 0.29 0.49 14.83
N PHE A 32 1.58 0.23 15.10
CA PHE A 32 2.55 -0.08 14.04
C PHE A 32 2.29 -1.42 13.34
N VAL A 33 1.79 -2.42 14.08
CA VAL A 33 1.40 -3.71 13.50
C VAL A 33 0.27 -3.53 12.48
N GLU A 34 -0.79 -2.80 12.84
CA GLU A 34 -1.91 -2.49 11.96
C GLU A 34 -1.48 -1.62 10.77
N ALA A 35 -0.55 -0.69 10.98
CA ALA A 35 0.04 0.12 9.91
C ALA A 35 0.78 -0.77 8.89
N GLY A 36 1.65 -1.68 9.36
CA GLY A 36 2.35 -2.65 8.50
C GLY A 36 1.40 -3.60 7.77
N LEU A 37 0.38 -4.12 8.45
CA LEU A 37 -0.65 -4.97 7.83
C LEU A 37 -1.44 -4.21 6.75
N THR A 38 -1.70 -2.92 6.97
CA THR A 38 -2.39 -2.06 6.01
C THR A 38 -1.54 -1.85 4.76
N LEU A 39 -0.25 -1.54 4.89
CA LEU A 39 0.68 -1.44 3.75
C LEU A 39 0.83 -2.78 3.01
N ARG A 40 0.76 -3.90 3.72
CA ARG A 40 0.77 -5.23 3.09
C ARG A 40 -0.39 -5.42 2.11
N LEU A 41 -1.56 -4.83 2.38
CA LEU A 41 -2.68 -4.84 1.43
C LEU A 41 -2.30 -4.14 0.12
N TYR A 42 -1.55 -3.03 0.19
CA TYR A 42 -1.07 -2.34 -1.01
C TYR A 42 -0.03 -3.19 -1.75
N ALA A 43 0.96 -3.75 -1.04
CA ALA A 43 1.98 -4.60 -1.66
C ALA A 43 1.38 -5.84 -2.37
N GLN A 44 0.23 -6.34 -1.91
CA GLN A 44 -0.50 -7.45 -2.55
C GLN A 44 -1.19 -7.06 -3.87
N LEU A 45 -1.41 -5.77 -4.14
CA LEU A 45 -1.96 -5.29 -5.41
C LEU A 45 -0.90 -5.24 -6.52
N LEU A 46 0.38 -5.19 -6.15
CA LEU A 46 1.51 -5.09 -7.07
C LEU A 46 2.04 -6.48 -7.42
N SER A 47 2.43 -6.63 -8.68
CA SER A 47 3.12 -7.83 -9.16
C SER A 47 4.64 -7.64 -9.15
N TRP A 48 5.40 -8.75 -9.14
CA TRP A 48 6.85 -8.72 -9.34
C TRP A 48 7.14 -8.62 -10.84
N SER A 49 6.89 -7.44 -11.41
CA SER A 49 7.05 -7.17 -12.84
C SER A 49 7.77 -5.84 -13.09
N ASN A 50 8.40 -5.75 -14.26
CA ASN A 50 9.00 -4.50 -14.74
C ASN A 50 7.97 -3.60 -15.44
N ALA A 51 6.67 -3.85 -15.25
CA ALA A 51 5.63 -2.98 -15.77
C ALA A 51 5.74 -1.61 -15.10
N MET A 52 5.70 -0.55 -15.90
CA MET A 52 5.72 0.81 -15.38
C MET A 52 4.42 1.09 -14.65
N HIS A 53 4.55 1.45 -13.39
CA HIS A 53 3.45 1.85 -12.55
C HIS A 53 3.44 3.39 -12.45
N GLN A 54 2.26 3.97 -12.67
CA GLN A 54 2.12 5.42 -12.76
C GLN A 54 2.48 6.09 -11.41
N ALA A 55 2.89 7.36 -11.48
CA ALA A 55 3.09 8.15 -10.28
C ALA A 55 1.78 8.22 -9.50
N GLU A 56 1.84 7.90 -8.21
CA GLU A 56 0.65 7.80 -7.36
C GLU A 56 0.98 8.30 -5.95
N MET A 57 0.19 9.28 -5.49
CA MET A 57 0.39 9.94 -4.19
C MET A 57 1.83 10.48 -4.06
N SER A 58 2.63 9.91 -3.16
CA SER A 58 4.03 10.30 -2.92
C SER A 58 5.03 9.45 -3.69
N TYR A 59 4.60 8.43 -4.44
CA TYR A 59 5.48 7.56 -5.20
C TYR A 59 5.69 8.10 -6.62
N PRO A 60 6.95 8.26 -7.09
CA PRO A 60 7.24 8.62 -8.47
C PRO A 60 6.85 7.49 -9.43
N MET A 61 6.86 7.78 -10.73
CA MET A 61 6.72 6.73 -11.74
C MET A 61 7.89 5.74 -11.64
N GLN A 62 7.60 4.48 -11.38
CA GLN A 62 8.59 3.41 -11.15
C GLN A 62 7.98 2.06 -11.53
N THR A 63 8.79 1.00 -11.60
CA THR A 63 8.27 -0.35 -11.85
C THR A 63 7.44 -0.86 -10.68
N GLU A 64 6.52 -1.79 -10.95
CA GLU A 64 5.75 -2.45 -9.88
C GLU A 64 6.66 -3.15 -8.86
N THR A 65 7.75 -3.77 -9.33
CA THR A 65 8.77 -4.37 -8.46
C THR A 65 9.41 -3.35 -7.53
N GLU A 66 9.93 -2.24 -8.05
CA GLU A 66 10.56 -1.19 -7.23
C GLU A 66 9.59 -0.64 -6.18
N ARG A 67 8.32 -0.42 -6.54
CA ARG A 67 7.30 0.04 -5.58
C ARG A 67 6.98 -1.01 -4.52
N LYS A 68 6.93 -2.27 -4.91
CA LYS A 68 6.68 -3.37 -3.98
C LYS A 68 7.82 -3.53 -2.99
N GLU A 69 9.07 -3.40 -3.42
CA GLU A 69 10.25 -3.43 -2.54
C GLU A 69 10.22 -2.29 -1.51
N GLU A 70 9.97 -1.06 -1.95
CA GLU A 70 9.87 0.09 -1.04
C GLU A 70 8.77 -0.11 0.01
N LEU A 71 7.62 -0.65 -0.39
CA LEU A 71 6.54 -0.99 0.54
C LEU A 71 6.95 -2.07 1.54
N LEU A 72 7.65 -3.11 1.09
CA LEU A 72 8.11 -4.19 1.96
C LEU A 72 9.12 -3.69 3.00
N ILE A 73 10.03 -2.79 2.63
CA ILE A 73 10.95 -2.15 3.57
C ILE A 73 10.18 -1.39 4.64
N ARG A 74 9.21 -0.55 4.26
CA ARG A 74 8.37 0.18 5.21
C ARG A 74 7.53 -0.75 6.11
N ILE A 75 7.08 -1.89 5.59
CA ILE A 75 6.35 -2.90 6.37
C ILE A 75 7.27 -3.50 7.44
N MET A 76 8.52 -3.83 7.09
CA MET A 76 9.50 -4.32 8.06
C MET A 76 9.76 -3.26 9.13
N ASP A 77 9.99 -2.00 8.74
CA ASP A 77 10.16 -0.89 9.68
C ASP A 77 8.97 -0.70 10.63
N CYS A 78 7.75 -0.99 10.17
CA CYS A 78 6.56 -0.97 11.02
C CYS A 78 6.52 -2.14 12.01
N PHE A 79 7.02 -3.32 11.63
CA PHE A 79 7.03 -4.48 12.53
C PHE A 79 8.23 -4.48 13.49
N ASP A 80 9.27 -3.71 13.20
CA ASP A 80 10.44 -3.54 14.06
C ASP A 80 10.23 -2.48 15.17
N LYS A 81 9.18 -1.66 15.08
CA LYS A 81 8.82 -0.63 16.07
C LYS A 81 7.90 -1.15 17.17
#